data_AF-A0A480AVZ9-F1
#
_entry.id   AF-A0A480AVZ9-F1
#
_cell.length_a   1.000
_cell.length_b   1.000
_cell.length_c   1.000
_cell.angle_alpha   90.00
_cell.angle_beta   90.00
_cell.angle_gamma   90.00
#
_symmetry.space_group_name_H-M   'P 1'
#
loop_
_entity.id
_entity.type
_entity.pdbx_description
1 polymer ?
#
loop_
_entity_poly.entity_id
_entity_poly.type
_entity_poly.pdbx_seq_one_letter_code
_entity_poly.pdbx_strand_id
1 'polypeptide(L)' 'MAEPGAKQLLSDGLADALGFLGGGLAGWQLGRWLGVDITTASGVNAHTLLGWVLLLAGLGAGKWASLRWRARRSSQP' A
#
# COMPACT_ATOMS: atom_id res chain seq x y z
N MET A 1 -2.51 17.91 26.59
CA MET A 1 -2.64 17.33 25.22
C MET A 1 -4.05 16.80 25.12
N ALA A 2 -4.93 17.39 24.32
CA ALA A 2 -6.29 16.89 24.18
C ALA A 2 -6.24 15.49 23.55
N GLU A 3 -6.86 14.50 24.18
CA GLU A 3 -6.87 13.15 23.62
C GLU A 3 -7.68 13.14 22.31
N PRO A 4 -7.14 12.58 21.23
CA PRO A 4 -7.88 12.47 19.98
C PRO A 4 -9.12 11.60 20.22
N GLY A 5 -10.28 12.11 19.82
CA GLY A 5 -11.54 11.38 19.96
C GLY A 5 -11.52 10.07 19.15
N ALA A 6 -12.21 9.04 19.63
CA ALA A 6 -12.27 7.71 19.00
C ALA A 6 -12.61 7.76 17.49
N LYS A 7 -13.47 8.70 17.07
CA LYS A 7 -13.82 8.92 15.66
C LYS A 7 -12.62 9.32 14.79
N GLN A 8 -11.70 10.12 15.33
CA GLN A 8 -10.50 10.56 14.63
C GLN A 8 -9.48 9.43 14.53
N LEU A 9 -9.33 8.63 15.59
CA LEU A 9 -8.49 7.43 15.58
C LEU A 9 -8.97 6.40 14.56
N LEU A 10 -10.30 6.17 14.47
CA LEU A 10 -10.91 5.29 13.49
C LEU A 10 -10.71 5.79 12.05
N SER A 11 -10.89 7.09 11.80
CA SER A 11 -10.67 7.64 10.45
C SER A 11 -9.21 7.56 10.02
N ASP A 12 -8.28 7.78 10.95
CA ASP A 12 -6.85 7.67 10.69
C ASP A 12 -6.44 6.22 10.38
N GLY A 13 -6.95 5.26 11.16
CA GLY A 13 -6.73 3.83 10.92
C GLY A 13 -7.30 3.37 9.58
N LEU A 14 -8.51 3.83 9.22
CA LEU A 14 -9.13 3.50 7.94
C LEU A 14 -8.33 4.06 6.76
N ALA A 15 -7.85 5.29 6.86
CA ALA A 15 -7.00 5.89 5.81
C ALA A 15 -5.68 5.13 5.65
N ASP A 16 -5.06 4.68 6.74
CA ASP A 16 -3.82 3.89 6.69
C ASP A 16 -4.06 2.52 6.05
N ALA A 17 -5.12 1.82 6.46
CA ALA A 17 -5.52 0.54 5.89
C ALA A 17 -5.85 0.64 4.39
N LEU A 18 -6.59 1.68 3.98
CA LEU A 18 -6.90 1.93 2.57
C LEU A 18 -5.65 2.25 1.74
N GLY A 19 -4.68 2.98 2.29
CA GLY A 19 -3.42 3.24 1.60
C GLY A 19 -2.55 1.98 1.47
N PHE A 20 -2.55 1.11 2.48
CA PHE A 20 -1.88 -0.18 2.43
C PHE A 20 -2.52 -1.13 1.39
N LEU A 21 -3.85 -1.29 1.44
CA LEU A 21 -4.61 -2.09 0.48
C LEU A 21 -4.47 -1.53 -0.95
N GLY A 22 -4.64 -0.22 -1.12
CA GLY A 22 -4.51 0.45 -2.40
C GLY A 22 -3.10 0.35 -2.99
N GLY A 23 -2.07 0.47 -2.15
CA GLY A 23 -0.69 0.28 -2.57
C GLY A 23 -0.39 -1.14 -3.06
N GLY A 24 -0.88 -2.15 -2.34
CA GLY A 24 -0.78 -3.54 -2.78
C GLY A 24 -1.48 -3.81 -4.10
N LEU A 25 -2.71 -3.30 -4.24
CA LEU A 25 -3.49 -3.42 -5.46
C LEU A 25 -2.78 -2.74 -6.65
N ALA A 26 -2.20 -1.56 -6.43
CA ALA A 26 -1.43 -0.84 -7.44
C ALA A 26 -0.14 -1.60 -7.83
N GLY A 27 0.58 -2.16 -6.86
CA GLY A 27 1.77 -2.98 -7.11
C GLY A 27 1.44 -4.27 -7.88
N TRP A 28 0.34 -4.94 -7.53
CA TRP A 28 -0.19 -6.08 -8.28
C TRP A 28 -0.58 -5.70 -9.70
N GLN A 29 -1.27 -4.57 -9.87
CA GLN A 29 -1.72 -4.11 -11.18
C GLN A 29 -0.54 -3.70 -12.09
N LEU A 30 0.49 -3.08 -11.52
CA LEU A 30 1.77 -2.83 -12.20
C LEU A 30 2.48 -4.13 -12.59
N GLY A 31 2.46 -5.15 -11.72
CA GLY A 31 3.00 -6.47 -12.02
C GLY A 31 2.31 -7.10 -13.24
N ARG A 32 0.97 -7.03 -13.29
CA ARG A 32 0.19 -7.45 -14.46
C ARG A 32 0.57 -6.70 -15.74
N TRP A 33 0.76 -5.38 -15.66
CA TRP A 33 1.18 -4.57 -16.83
C TRP A 33 2.57 -4.94 -17.33
N LEU A 34 3.46 -5.36 -16.44
CA LEU A 34 4.81 -5.83 -16.79
C LEU A 34 4.83 -7.28 -17.31
N GLY A 35 3.66 -7.90 -17.55
CA GLY A 35 3.56 -9.29 -18.00
C GLY A 35 3.89 -10.30 -16.89
N VAL A 36 3.96 -9.83 -15.64
CA VAL A 36 4.26 -10.65 -14.47
C VAL A 36 2.96 -11.05 -13.81
N ASP A 37 2.45 -12.20 -14.20
CA ASP A 37 1.18 -12.70 -13.70
C ASP A 37 1.44 -13.80 -12.65
N ILE A 38 1.39 -13.41 -11.38
CA ILE A 38 1.64 -14.25 -10.19
C ILE A 38 0.63 -15.42 -10.13
N THR A 39 -0.52 -15.24 -10.77
CA THR A 39 -1.66 -16.18 -10.71
C THR A 39 -1.60 -17.29 -11.76
N THR A 40 -0.89 -17.08 -12.86
CA THR A 40 -0.77 -18.05 -13.97
C THR A 40 0.59 -18.74 -14.04
N ALA A 41 1.58 -18.29 -13.27
CA ALA A 41 2.90 -18.91 -13.26
C ALA A 41 2.88 -20.21 -12.43
N SER A 42 3.09 -21.35 -13.09
CA SER A 42 3.33 -22.63 -12.42
C SER A 42 4.77 -22.65 -11.87
N GLY A 43 4.90 -22.65 -10.54
CA GLY A 43 6.19 -22.72 -9.84
C GLY A 43 6.83 -21.37 -9.49
N VAL A 44 7.92 -21.43 -8.71
CA VAL A 44 8.70 -20.26 -8.29
C VAL A 44 9.68 -19.89 -9.40
N ASN A 45 9.17 -19.18 -10.41
CA ASN A 45 9.99 -18.65 -11.50
C ASN A 45 10.36 -17.18 -11.26
N ALA A 46 11.35 -16.68 -11.99
CA ALA A 46 11.82 -15.30 -11.86
C ALA A 46 10.70 -14.26 -12.03
N HIS A 47 9.72 -14.54 -12.91
CA HIS A 47 8.52 -13.71 -13.05
C HIS A 47 7.68 -13.71 -11.77
N THR A 48 7.33 -14.89 -11.22
CA THR A 48 6.57 -14.99 -9.96
C THR A 48 7.26 -14.21 -8.83
N LEU A 49 8.58 -14.33 -8.70
CA LEU A 49 9.37 -13.60 -7.71
C LEU A 49 9.32 -12.09 -7.93
N LEU A 50 9.45 -11.62 -9.18
CA LEU A 50 9.33 -10.20 -9.49
C LEU A 50 7.95 -9.65 -9.13
N GLY A 51 6.90 -10.45 -9.34
CA GLY A 51 5.53 -10.08 -8.99
C GLY A 51 5.32 -9.98 -7.48
N TRP A 52 5.89 -10.90 -6.70
CA TRP A 52 5.92 -10.80 -5.24
C TRP A 52 6.67 -9.56 -4.76
N VAL A 53 7.83 -9.26 -5.33
CA VAL A 53 8.60 -8.05 -5.01
C VAL A 53 7.79 -6.80 -5.34
N LEU A 54 7.12 -6.74 -6.49
CA LEU A 54 6.30 -5.60 -6.88
C LEU A 54 5.07 -5.41 -5.97
N LEU A 55 4.43 -6.52 -5.59
CA LEU A 55 3.29 -6.50 -4.69
C LEU A 55 3.70 -6.01 -3.30
N LEU A 56 4.82 -6.52 -2.76
CA LEU A 56 5.39 -6.09 -1.48
C LEU A 56 5.87 -4.63 -1.55
N ALA A 57 6.49 -4.22 -2.65
CA ALA A 57 6.90 -2.84 -2.88
C ALA A 57 5.68 -1.91 -2.94
N GLY A 58 4.60 -2.33 -3.60
CA GLY A 58 3.32 -1.62 -3.62
C GLY A 58 2.71 -1.46 -2.24
N LEU A 59 2.69 -2.53 -1.44
CA LEU A 59 2.23 -2.52 -0.04
C LEU A 59 3.02 -1.50 0.81
N GLY A 60 4.35 -1.54 0.69
CA GLY A 60 5.26 -0.63 1.40
C GLY A 60 5.10 0.82 0.96
N ALA A 61 5.02 1.06 -0.36
CA ALA A 61 4.82 2.39 -0.94
C ALA A 61 3.45 2.99 -0.56
N GLY A 62 2.40 2.17 -0.51
CA GLY A 62 1.05 2.58 -0.07
C GLY A 62 1.03 3.05 1.37
N LYS A 63 1.67 2.30 2.28
CA LYS A 63 1.86 2.72 3.68
C LYS A 63 2.70 3.99 3.78
N TRP A 64 3.77 4.10 2.97
CA TRP A 64 4.63 5.29 2.94
C TRP A 64 3.87 6.51 2.43
N ALA A 65 2.98 6.34 1.45
CA ALA A 65 2.10 7.39 0.95
C ALA A 65 1.08 7.84 2.01
N SER A 66 0.49 6.92 2.78
CA SER A 66 -0.38 7.25 3.93
C SER A 66 0.37 8.05 5.00
N LEU A 67 1.57 7.61 5.37
CA LEU A 67 2.44 8.33 6.31
C LEU A 67 2.79 9.73 5.78
N ARG A 68 3.12 9.84 4.48
CA ARG A 68 3.42 11.12 3.82
C ARG A 68 2.20 12.04 3.77
N TRP A 69 1.00 11.51 3.53
CA TRP A 69 -0.25 12.28 3.52
C TRP A 69 -0.62 12.81 4.90
N ARG A 70 -0.39 12.01 5.96
CA ARG A 70 -0.57 12.45 7.35
C ARG A 70 0.43 13.56 7.70
N ALA A 71 1.71 13.39 7.36
CA ALA A 71 2.74 14.40 7.58
C ALA A 71 2.43 15.74 6.89
N ARG A 72 1.81 15.71 5.70
CA ARG A 72 1.39 16.93 4.99
C ARG A 72 0.18 17.62 5.64
N ARG A 73 -0.76 16.85 6.21
CA ARG A 73 -1.93 17.40 6.92
C ARG A 73 -1.60 17.91 8.32
N SER A 74 -0.62 17.32 9.01
CA SER A 74 -0.11 17.84 10.29
C SER A 74 0.72 19.13 10.16
N SER A 75 1.10 19.52 8.93
CA SER A 75 1.79 20.78 8.64
C SER A 75 0.86 21.87 8.11
N GLN A 76 -0.46 21.66 8.13
CA GLN A 76 -1.41 22.74 7.90
C GLN A 76 -1.71 23.39 9.28
N PRO A 77 -1.30 24.65 9.50
CA PRO A 77 -1.41 25.34 10.79
C PRO A 77 -2.85 25.57 11.24
#